data_AF-A0AB39MPJ9-F1
#
_entry.id   AF-A0AB39MPJ9-F1
#
_cell.length_a   1.000
_cell.length_b   1.000
_cell.length_c   1.000
_cell.angle_alpha   90.00
_cell.angle_beta   90.00
_cell.angle_gamma   90.00
#
_symmetry.space_group_name_H-M   'P 1'
#
loop_
_entity.id
_entity.type
_entity.pdbx_description
1 polymer ?
#
loop_
_entity_poly.entity_id
_entity_poly.type
_entity_poly.pdbx_seq_one_letter_code
_entity_poly.pdbx_strand_id
1 'polypeptide(L)' 'MGFANGPYAPDGLRAGYMTQVWLSEGRELASRGFGGFFFHREPEVDVHPAVGDSRAQDTLLDAYAQRTEATLR' A
#
# COMPACT_ATOMS: atom_id res chain seq x y z
N MET A 1 -12.19 -21.96 -4.56
CA MET A 1 -11.01 -21.09 -4.37
C MET A 1 -10.97 -20.68 -2.90
N GLY A 2 -10.11 -21.32 -2.12
CA GLY A 2 -9.85 -20.96 -0.72
C GLY A 2 -8.49 -20.28 -0.67
N PHE A 3 -8.47 -19.00 -0.35
CA PHE A 3 -7.25 -18.28 -0.03
C PHE A 3 -7.51 -17.51 1.25
N ALA A 4 -7.02 -18.08 2.38
CA ALA A 4 -6.61 -17.50 3.67
C ALA A 4 -7.62 -17.03 4.76
N ASN A 5 -8.55 -17.87 5.23
CA ASN A 5 -9.07 -17.75 6.62
C ASN A 5 -8.30 -18.75 7.51
N GLY A 6 -6.99 -18.59 7.66
CA GLY A 6 -6.19 -19.44 8.56
C GLY A 6 -6.45 -19.08 10.04
N PRO A 7 -6.27 -20.02 10.98
CA PRO A 7 -6.54 -19.78 12.41
C PRO A 7 -5.66 -18.72 13.07
N TYR A 8 -4.64 -18.23 12.36
CA TYR A 8 -3.72 -17.17 12.80
C TYR A 8 -3.86 -15.88 11.99
N ALA A 9 -4.81 -15.82 11.04
CA ALA A 9 -5.11 -14.56 10.38
C ALA A 9 -5.80 -13.65 11.41
N PRO A 10 -5.24 -12.47 11.73
CA PRO A 10 -5.78 -11.58 12.75
C PRO A 10 -7.15 -11.01 12.36
N ASP A 11 -7.47 -11.00 11.07
CA ASP A 11 -8.69 -10.48 10.48
C ASP A 11 -9.31 -11.46 9.47
N GLY A 12 -10.56 -11.19 9.09
CA GLY A 12 -11.21 -11.93 8.02
C GLY A 12 -10.69 -11.49 6.66
N LEU A 13 -10.56 -12.43 5.72
CA LEU A 13 -10.07 -12.18 4.35
C LEU A 13 -10.63 -10.95 3.64
N ARG A 14 -11.92 -10.69 3.87
CA ARG A 14 -12.59 -9.54 3.30
C ARG A 14 -11.90 -8.24 3.71
N ALA A 15 -11.50 -8.13 4.97
CA ALA A 15 -10.86 -6.94 5.49
C ALA A 15 -9.54 -6.60 4.76
N GLY A 16 -8.79 -7.63 4.31
CA GLY A 16 -7.49 -7.45 3.64
C GLY A 16 -7.54 -6.70 2.30
N TYR A 17 -8.60 -6.88 1.49
CA TYR A 17 -8.70 -6.19 0.19
C TYR A 17 -9.66 -5.00 0.19
N MET A 18 -10.53 -4.88 1.20
CA MET A 18 -11.55 -3.83 1.21
C MET A 18 -10.98 -2.41 1.28
N THR A 19 -9.78 -2.21 1.85
CA THR A 19 -9.08 -0.92 1.78
C THR A 19 -8.74 -0.55 0.33
N GLN A 20 -8.34 -1.51 -0.50
CA GLN A 20 -8.02 -1.26 -1.91
C GLN A 20 -9.28 -0.92 -2.70
N VAL A 21 -10.39 -1.62 -2.46
CA VAL A 21 -11.69 -1.32 -3.08
C VAL A 21 -12.11 0.11 -2.74
N TRP A 22 -12.05 0.46 -1.46
CA TRP A 22 -12.44 1.77 -0.97
C TRP A 22 -11.61 2.90 -1.59
N LEU A 23 -10.28 2.78 -1.61
CA LEU A 23 -9.38 3.73 -2.28
C LEU A 23 -9.66 3.82 -3.79
N SER A 24 -9.91 2.68 -4.44
CA SER A 24 -10.16 2.63 -5.89
C SER A 24 -11.48 3.26 -6.29
N GLU A 25 -12.52 3.14 -5.46
CA GLU A 25 -13.84 3.71 -5.74
C GLU A 25 -13.89 5.23 -5.49
N GLY A 26 -13.10 5.76 -4.54
CA GLY A 26 -12.97 7.21 -4.33
C GLY A 26 -14.26 7.94 -3.90
N ARG A 27 -15.29 7.20 -3.48
CA ARG A 27 -16.64 7.72 -3.23
C ARG A 27 -16.70 8.62 -2.00
N GLU A 28 -15.93 8.30 -0.98
CA GLU A 28 -15.84 9.07 0.27
C GLU A 28 -14.64 10.02 0.24
N LEU A 29 -14.73 11.19 0.87
CA LEU A 29 -13.61 12.13 0.90
C LEU A 29 -12.32 11.52 1.47
N ALA A 30 -12.44 10.70 2.52
CA ALA A 30 -11.31 10.00 3.13
C ALA A 30 -10.65 8.98 2.17
N SER A 31 -11.40 8.42 1.22
CA SER A 31 -10.89 7.47 0.23
C SER A 31 -10.11 8.13 -0.92
N ARG A 32 -10.16 9.47 -1.02
CA ARG A 32 -9.48 10.23 -2.08
C ARG A 32 -8.04 10.59 -1.72
N GLY A 33 -7.52 10.10 -0.58
CA GLY A 33 -6.13 10.28 -0.21
C GLY A 33 -5.19 9.47 -1.09
N PHE A 34 -4.01 10.00 -1.37
CA PHE A 34 -2.93 9.35 -2.12
C PHE A 34 -1.59 9.55 -1.42
N GLY A 35 -0.64 8.66 -1.70
CA GLY A 35 0.74 8.75 -1.17
C GLY A 35 0.91 8.39 0.31
N GLY A 36 -0.15 7.92 0.98
CA GLY A 36 -0.11 7.48 2.38
C GLY A 36 -0.34 5.97 2.54
N PHE A 37 -0.15 5.48 3.76
CA PHE A 37 -0.48 4.11 4.15
C PHE A 37 -1.89 4.09 4.72
N PHE A 38 -2.63 3.01 4.44
CA PHE A 38 -4.00 2.85 4.89
C PHE A 38 -4.22 1.43 5.43
N PHE A 39 -4.87 1.33 6.57
CA PHE A 39 -5.27 0.09 7.19
C PHE A 39 -6.75 0.17 7.56
N HIS A 40 -7.53 -0.87 7.22
CA HIS A 40 -8.98 -0.91 7.44
C HIS A 40 -9.78 0.37 7.07
N ARG A 41 -9.42 1.03 5.96
CA ARG A 41 -10.04 2.27 5.44
C ARG A 41 -9.77 3.52 6.28
N GLU A 42 -8.65 3.52 7.01
CA GLU A 42 -8.17 4.67 7.78
C GLU A 42 -6.68 4.93 7.45
N PRO A 43 -6.22 6.20 7.50
CA PRO A 43 -4.78 6.50 7.39
C PRO A 43 -4.00 5.84 8.52
N GLU A 44 -2.90 5.18 8.19
CA GLU A 44 -1.98 4.57 9.15
C GLU A 44 -0.80 5.50 9.41
N VAL A 45 -0.51 5.76 10.68
CA VAL A 45 0.57 6.64 11.13
C VAL A 45 1.71 5.86 11.79
N ASP A 46 1.45 4.64 12.26
CA ASP A 46 2.47 3.73 12.77
C ASP A 46 3.17 3.01 11.60
N VAL A 47 3.97 3.80 10.88
CA VAL A 47 4.76 3.36 9.75
C VAL A 47 6.24 3.54 10.04
N HIS A 48 7.07 2.69 9.44
CA HIS A 48 8.51 2.78 9.64
C HIS A 48 9.03 4.17 9.20
N PRO A 49 9.87 4.88 9.98
CA PRO A 49 10.26 6.26 9.67
C PRO A 49 10.88 6.48 8.28
N ALA A 50 11.56 5.45 7.75
CA ALA A 50 12.17 5.49 6.42
C ALA A 50 11.17 5.61 5.26
N VAL A 51 9.86 5.42 5.48
CA VAL A 51 8.86 5.58 4.40
C VAL A 51 8.83 7.00 3.82
N GLY A 52 9.28 8.00 4.58
CA GLY A 52 9.39 9.38 4.12
C GLY A 52 10.72 9.75 3.46
N ASP A 53 11.69 8.83 3.37
CA ASP A 53 13.01 9.11 2.80
C ASP A 53 12.97 9.03 1.27
N SER A 54 12.65 10.17 0.63
CA SER A 54 12.59 10.26 -0.83
C SER A 54 13.93 9.99 -1.50
N ARG A 55 15.05 10.34 -0.85
CA ARG A 55 16.39 10.08 -1.41
C ARG A 55 16.68 8.58 -1.48
N ALA A 56 16.28 7.83 -0.46
CA ALA A 56 16.37 6.37 -0.47
C ALA A 56 15.45 5.76 -1.54
N GLN A 57 14.24 6.31 -1.73
CA GLN A 57 13.31 5.89 -2.78
C GLN A 57 13.89 6.10 -4.18
N ASP A 58 14.43 7.30 -4.47
CA ASP A 58 15.05 7.61 -5.76
C ASP A 58 16.24 6.66 -6.05
N THR A 59 17.09 6.44 -5.06
CA THR A 59 18.24 5.51 -5.17
C THR A 59 17.78 4.09 -5.49
N LEU A 60 16.66 3.65 -4.90
CA LEU A 60 16.09 2.33 -5.17
C LEU A 60 15.51 2.24 -6.59
N LEU A 61 14.82 3.28 -7.05
CA LEU A 61 14.27 3.34 -8.40
C LEU A 61 15.36 3.31 -9.47
N ASP A 62 16.46 4.03 -9.26
CA ASP A 62 17.64 3.99 -10.15
C ASP A 62 18.26 2.59 -10.20
N ALA A 63 18.34 1.90 -9.06
CA ALA A 63 18.83 0.54 -9.00
C ALA A 63 17.91 -0.45 -9.73
N TYR A 64 16.59 -0.27 -9.63
CA TYR A 64 15.62 -1.08 -10.37
C TYR A 64 15.69 -0.84 -11.87
N ALA A 65 15.78 0.41 -12.32
CA ALA A 65 15.90 0.73 -13.74
C ALA A 65 17.11 0.05 -14.40
N GLN A 66 18.24 -0.01 -13.69
CA GLN A 66 19.45 -0.71 -14.16
C GLN A 66 19.27 -2.23 -14.31
N ARG A 67 18.30 -2.83 -13.61
CA ARG A 67 18.08 -4.28 -13.56
C ARG A 67 16.92 -4.74 -14.44
N THR A 68 15.92 -3.88 -14.61
CA THR A 68 14.67 -4.22 -15.32
C THR A 68 14.59 -3.59 -16.70
N GLU A 69 15.51 -2.69 -17.05
CA GLU A 69 15.48 -1.87 -18.27
C GLU A 69 14.20 -1.00 -18.38
N ALA A 70 13.47 -0.83 -17.26
CA ALA A 70 12.24 -0.05 -17.19
C ALA A 70 12.43 1.17 -16.27
N THR A 71 12.04 2.35 -16.77
CA THR A 71 12.06 3.60 -16.01
C THR A 71 10.64 4.10 -15.77
N LEU A 72 10.42 4.70 -14.59
CA LEU A 72 9.22 5.49 -14.33
C LEU A 72 9.38 6.85 -15.05
N ARG A 73 8.31 7.31 -15.71
CA ARG A 73 8.26 8.59 -16.45
C ARG A 73 7.40 9.61 -15.72
#